data_AF-A0A093D6I5-F1
#
_entry.id   AF-A0A093D6I5-F1
#
_cell.length_a   1.000
_cell.length_b   1.000
_cell.length_c   1.000
_cell.angle_alpha   90.00
_cell.angle_beta   90.00
_cell.angle_gamma   90.00
#
_symmetry.space_group_name_H-M   'P 1'
#
loop_
_entity.id
_entity.type
_entity.pdbx_description
1 polymer ?
#
loop_
_entity_poly.entity_id
_entity_poly.type
_entity_poly.pdbx_seq_one_letter_code
_entity_poly.pdbx_strand_id
1 'polypeptide(L)'
;ASAHKNGCICLWSIQGNLVEDLLPFSKYPSVLTALCTDISTKMLLAGSKEGHIMCWSIDSFLEDPQNSKNIWKEDLCWRAHFNEVVDLFHEEEKNMVVTASIDSSVRLWHAMNEHYLGYFRQPRKFELSDISWLISSRDVNNFPMIMEEESKHTEKKKFEYPLMLCRDK
;
A
#
# COMPACT_ATOMS: atom_id res chain seq x y z
N ALA A 1 -0.32 7.07 -9.66
CA ALA A 1 0.54 5.89 -9.45
C ALA A 1 -0.05 4.69 -10.19
N SER A 2 0.75 3.68 -10.52
CA SER A 2 0.27 2.39 -11.06
C SER A 2 0.98 1.24 -10.37
N ALA A 3 0.27 0.14 -10.13
CA ALA A 3 0.81 -1.10 -9.57
C ALA A 3 0.92 -2.15 -10.67
N HIS A 4 2.03 -2.87 -10.67
CA HIS A 4 2.35 -3.87 -11.69
C HIS A 4 2.40 -5.26 -11.08
N LYS A 5 2.18 -6.28 -11.91
CA LYS A 5 2.14 -7.69 -11.49
C LYS A 5 3.45 -8.18 -10.86
N ASN A 6 4.58 -7.57 -11.22
CA ASN A 6 5.90 -7.87 -10.65
C ASN A 6 6.11 -7.26 -9.26
N GLY A 7 5.09 -6.61 -8.68
CA GLY A 7 5.17 -5.90 -7.43
C GLY A 7 5.61 -4.44 -7.58
N CYS A 8 6.03 -4.01 -8.77
CA CYS A 8 6.53 -2.65 -8.97
C CYS A 8 5.41 -1.62 -8.87
N ILE A 9 5.67 -0.53 -8.17
CA ILE A 9 4.83 0.67 -8.20
C ILE A 9 5.58 1.71 -9.01
N CYS A 10 4.91 2.25 -10.03
CA CYS A 10 5.42 3.34 -10.84
C CYS A 10 4.65 4.62 -10.56
N LEU A 11 5.40 5.71 -10.43
CA LEU A 11 4.87 7.05 -10.42
C LEU A 11 5.00 7.71 -11.78
N TRP A 12 3.94 8.42 -12.15
CA TRP A 12 3.84 9.08 -13.44
C TRP A 12 3.46 10.54 -13.21
N SER A 13 4.06 11.41 -14.00
CA SER A 13 3.53 12.76 -14.16
C SER A 13 2.22 12.69 -14.92
N ILE A 14 1.38 13.73 -14.81
CA ILE A 14 0.13 13.81 -15.59
C ILE A 14 0.38 13.84 -17.10
N GLN A 15 1.61 14.19 -17.52
CA GLN A 15 2.04 14.15 -18.93
C GLN A 15 2.46 12.74 -19.38
N GLY A 16 2.46 11.75 -18.47
CA GLY A 16 2.80 10.36 -18.77
C GLY A 16 4.29 10.02 -18.64
N ASN A 17 5.11 10.92 -18.11
CA ASN A 17 6.53 10.63 -17.88
C ASN A 17 6.69 9.82 -16.60
N LEU A 18 7.50 8.76 -16.63
CA LEU A 18 7.89 8.04 -15.42
C LEU A 18 8.71 8.99 -14.54
N VAL A 19 8.24 9.21 -13.32
CA VAL A 19 8.92 10.04 -12.33
C VAL A 19 9.85 9.17 -11.51
N GLU A 20 9.33 8.05 -10.98
CA GLU A 20 10.11 7.09 -10.21
C GLU A 20 9.44 5.71 -10.23
N ASP A 21 10.22 4.66 -9.99
CA ASP A 21 9.77 3.28 -9.86
C ASP A 21 10.31 2.65 -8.57
N LEU A 22 9.48 1.86 -7.89
CA LEU A 22 9.85 1.19 -6.65
C LEU A 22 9.39 -0.26 -6.64
N LEU A 23 10.16 -1.08 -5.94
CA LEU A 23 9.76 -2.43 -5.56
C LEU A 23 9.51 -2.42 -4.04
N PRO A 24 8.37 -2.93 -3.56
CA PRO A 24 8.11 -3.14 -2.14
C PRO A 24 9.29 -3.89 -1.52
N PHE A 25 9.74 -3.46 -0.34
CA PHE A 25 10.94 -4.01 0.27
C PHE A 25 10.71 -5.43 0.83
N SER A 26 9.44 -5.86 0.87
CA SER A 26 9.07 -7.17 1.38
C SER A 26 9.89 -8.28 0.71
N LYS A 27 10.33 -9.23 1.52
CA LYS A 27 11.21 -10.37 1.16
C LYS A 27 10.71 -11.19 -0.04
N TYR A 28 9.47 -10.97 -0.49
CA TYR A 28 8.85 -11.66 -1.62
C TYR A 28 8.18 -10.67 -2.58
N PRO A 29 8.41 -10.78 -3.91
CA PRO A 29 7.64 -10.02 -4.88
C PRO A 29 6.18 -10.46 -4.80
N SER A 30 5.33 -9.56 -4.30
CA SER A 30 3.90 -9.77 -4.13
C SER A 30 3.16 -9.11 -5.28
N VAL A 31 2.15 -9.78 -5.84
CA VAL A 31 1.35 -9.20 -6.92
C VAL A 31 0.45 -8.14 -6.31
N LEU A 32 0.68 -6.88 -6.68
CA LEU A 32 -0.16 -5.77 -6.26
C LEU A 32 -1.45 -5.76 -7.08
N THR A 33 -2.58 -5.65 -6.39
CA THR A 33 -3.93 -5.81 -6.96
C THR A 33 -4.80 -4.57 -6.73
N ALA A 34 -4.47 -3.74 -5.75
CA ALA A 34 -5.15 -2.48 -5.48
C ALA A 34 -4.14 -1.38 -5.12
N LEU A 35 -4.48 -0.13 -5.46
CA LEU A 35 -3.74 1.06 -5.05
C LEU A 35 -4.72 2.15 -4.60
N CYS A 36 -4.34 2.89 -3.56
CA CYS A 36 -5.08 4.05 -3.07
C CYS A 36 -4.09 5.09 -2.54
N THR A 37 -4.48 6.35 -2.52
CA THR A 37 -3.74 7.45 -1.89
C THR A 37 -4.71 8.29 -1.07
N ASP A 38 -4.18 9.05 -0.12
CA ASP A 38 -4.92 10.05 0.65
C ASP A 38 -5.24 11.30 -0.19
N ILE A 39 -6.10 12.17 0.35
CA ILE A 39 -6.51 13.39 -0.36
C ILE A 39 -5.35 14.39 -0.40
N SER A 40 -4.54 14.45 0.66
CA SER A 40 -3.35 15.29 0.69
C SER A 40 -2.13 14.71 -0.04
N THR A 41 -2.27 13.51 -0.63
CA THR A 41 -1.23 12.82 -1.43
C THR A 41 0.09 12.63 -0.69
N LYS A 42 0.04 12.41 0.63
CA LYS A 42 1.21 12.15 1.48
C LYS A 42 1.48 10.67 1.68
N MET A 43 0.46 9.83 1.47
CA MET A 43 0.52 8.39 1.67
C MET A 43 0.06 7.64 0.44
N LEU A 44 0.78 6.56 0.14
CA LEU A 44 0.36 5.56 -0.84
C LEU A 44 0.11 4.24 -0.13
N LEU A 45 -1.03 3.63 -0.44
CA LEU A 45 -1.42 2.30 0.03
C LEU A 45 -1.49 1.34 -1.15
N ALA A 46 -0.96 0.13 -0.98
CA ALA A 46 -1.12 -0.96 -1.95
C ALA A 46 -1.66 -2.21 -1.27
N GLY A 47 -2.61 -2.85 -1.95
CA GLY A 47 -3.17 -4.14 -1.57
C GLY A 47 -2.58 -5.22 -2.45
N SER A 48 -2.38 -6.41 -1.89
CA SER A 48 -1.78 -7.53 -2.62
C SER A 48 -2.69 -8.74 -2.77
N LYS A 49 -2.31 -9.61 -3.72
CA LYS A 49 -2.94 -10.91 -3.96
C LYS A 49 -2.87 -11.83 -2.75
N GLU A 50 -1.83 -11.72 -1.95
CA GLU A 50 -1.69 -12.48 -0.71
C GLU A 50 -2.45 -11.82 0.45
N GLY A 51 -3.18 -10.72 0.24
CA GLY A 51 -3.96 -10.10 1.32
C GLY A 51 -3.15 -9.18 2.24
N HIS A 52 -1.96 -8.75 1.81
CA HIS A 52 -1.17 -7.75 2.54
C HIS A 52 -1.55 -6.34 2.11
N ILE A 53 -1.45 -5.41 3.05
CA ILE A 53 -1.45 -3.98 2.81
C ILE A 53 -0.07 -3.44 3.11
N MET A 54 0.44 -2.61 2.21
CA MET A 54 1.69 -1.88 2.36
C MET A 54 1.38 -0.40 2.29
N CYS A 55 2.05 0.39 3.13
CA CYS A 55 1.92 1.84 3.19
C CYS A 55 3.28 2.50 3.01
N TRP A 56 3.33 3.56 2.21
CA TRP A 56 4.52 4.40 2.02
C TRP A 56 4.19 5.87 2.29
N SER A 57 5.07 6.57 3.00
CA SER A 57 5.08 8.04 2.97
C SER A 57 5.74 8.51 1.69
N ILE A 58 5.04 9.35 0.95
CA ILE A 58 5.48 9.94 -0.32
C ILE A 58 5.62 11.46 -0.23
N ASP A 59 5.30 12.05 0.92
CA ASP A 59 5.37 13.49 1.19
C ASP A 59 6.74 14.09 0.87
N SER A 60 7.80 13.54 1.44
CA SER A 60 9.17 14.05 1.35
C SER A 60 9.69 13.96 -0.08
N PHE A 61 9.27 12.94 -0.83
CA PHE A 61 9.61 12.78 -2.24
C PHE A 61 8.91 13.82 -3.12
N LEU A 62 7.63 14.10 -2.86
CA LEU A 62 6.88 15.08 -3.64
C LEU A 62 7.34 16.53 -3.36
N GLU A 63 7.85 16.82 -2.17
CA GLU A 63 8.42 18.12 -1.82
C GLU A 63 9.72 18.43 -2.59
N ASP A 64 10.63 17.46 -2.67
CA ASP A 64 11.87 17.58 -3.45
C ASP A 64 12.26 16.25 -4.11
N PRO A 65 11.79 16.01 -5.36
CA PRO A 65 12.09 14.79 -6.09
C PRO A 65 13.56 14.65 -6.53
N GLN A 66 14.35 15.72 -6.49
CA GLN A 66 15.75 15.71 -6.96
C GLN A 66 16.74 15.35 -5.85
N ASN A 67 16.29 15.39 -4.60
CA ASN A 67 17.10 15.01 -3.46
C ASN A 67 17.14 13.47 -3.35
N SER A 68 18.31 12.90 -3.65
CA SER A 68 18.56 11.45 -3.58
C SER A 68 18.39 10.83 -2.19
N LYS A 69 18.19 11.64 -1.14
CA LYS A 69 17.85 11.18 0.21
C LYS A 69 16.34 11.06 0.46
N ASN A 70 15.51 11.68 -0.37
CA ASN A 70 14.05 11.63 -0.26
C ASN A 70 13.52 10.37 -0.94
N ILE A 71 13.87 9.23 -0.35
CA ILE A 71 13.41 7.91 -0.79
C ILE A 71 12.04 7.66 -0.16
N TRP A 72 11.18 6.96 -0.90
CA TRP A 72 9.91 6.46 -0.43
C TRP A 72 10.13 5.55 0.75
N LYS A 73 9.64 5.96 1.91
CA LYS A 73 9.79 5.14 3.11
C LYS A 73 8.59 4.23 3.23
N GLU A 74 8.82 2.92 3.14
CA GLU A 74 7.80 1.93 3.54
C GLU A 74 7.63 2.07 5.05
N ASP A 75 6.47 2.54 5.46
CA ASP A 75 6.20 2.82 6.87
C ASP A 75 5.59 1.62 7.56
N LEU A 76 4.69 0.91 6.86
CA LEU A 76 3.85 -0.13 7.44
C LEU A 76 3.60 -1.25 6.42
N CYS A 77 3.55 -2.48 6.92
CA CYS A 77 3.23 -3.66 6.13
C CYS A 77 2.57 -4.71 7.01
N TRP A 78 1.29 -4.95 6.78
CA TRP A 78 0.50 -5.90 7.56
C TRP A 78 -0.35 -6.81 6.68
N ARG A 79 -0.67 -7.98 7.22
CA ARG A 79 -1.63 -8.89 6.61
C ARG A 79 -3.04 -8.39 6.98
N ALA A 80 -3.83 -7.93 6.04
CA ALA A 80 -5.21 -7.50 6.30
C ALA A 80 -6.23 -8.62 6.07
N HIS A 81 -6.00 -9.42 5.03
CA HIS A 81 -6.93 -10.43 4.54
C HIS A 81 -6.24 -11.78 4.38
N PHE A 82 -7.05 -12.85 4.42
CA PHE A 82 -6.53 -14.18 4.11
C PHE A 82 -6.25 -14.33 2.61
N ASN A 83 -7.07 -13.70 1.77
CA ASN A 83 -6.96 -13.73 0.31
C ASN A 83 -6.73 -12.34 -0.29
N GLU A 84 -6.68 -12.29 -1.61
CA GLU A 84 -6.48 -11.11 -2.44
C GLU A 84 -7.32 -9.90 -2.01
N VAL A 85 -6.62 -8.79 -1.81
CA VAL A 85 -7.24 -7.48 -1.65
C VAL A 85 -7.66 -6.98 -3.02
N VAL A 86 -8.94 -6.67 -3.18
CA VAL A 86 -9.50 -6.22 -4.46
C VAL A 86 -9.73 -4.72 -4.50
N ASP A 87 -9.84 -4.07 -3.34
CA ASP A 87 -10.07 -2.63 -3.27
C ASP A 87 -9.59 -2.03 -1.95
N LEU A 88 -9.26 -0.73 -2.00
CA LEU A 88 -8.74 0.06 -0.90
C LEU A 88 -9.37 1.46 -0.89
N PHE A 89 -9.72 1.92 0.30
CA PHE A 89 -10.17 3.29 0.51
C PHE A 89 -9.54 3.85 1.78
N HIS A 90 -8.94 5.03 1.66
CA HIS A 90 -8.39 5.77 2.80
C HIS A 90 -9.27 6.98 3.12
N GLU A 91 -9.64 7.09 4.38
CA GLU A 91 -10.33 8.24 4.95
C GLU A 91 -9.33 8.97 5.85
N GLU A 92 -8.90 10.15 5.40
CA GLU A 92 -7.80 10.91 6.00
C GLU A 92 -8.19 11.62 7.31
N GLU A 93 -9.42 12.15 7.42
CA GLU A 93 -9.86 12.92 8.58
C GLU A 93 -9.93 12.08 9.87
N LYS A 94 -10.31 10.81 9.73
CA LYS A 94 -10.42 9.81 10.79
C LYS A 94 -9.24 8.85 10.81
N ASN A 95 -8.31 8.99 9.87
CA ASN A 95 -7.12 8.17 9.76
C ASN A 95 -7.43 6.67 9.65
N MET A 96 -8.35 6.32 8.75
CA MET A 96 -8.90 4.97 8.60
C MET A 96 -8.68 4.41 7.21
N VAL A 97 -8.38 3.11 7.14
CA VAL A 97 -8.31 2.35 5.89
C VAL A 97 -9.43 1.32 5.88
N VAL A 98 -10.19 1.31 4.78
CA VAL A 98 -11.14 0.26 4.46
C VAL A 98 -10.51 -0.64 3.39
N THR A 99 -10.55 -1.94 3.63
CA THR A 99 -9.98 -2.95 2.74
C THR A 99 -11.08 -3.94 2.33
N ALA A 100 -11.16 -4.29 1.05
CA ALA A 100 -12.09 -5.30 0.53
C ALA A 100 -11.33 -6.48 -0.08
N SER A 101 -11.84 -7.70 0.08
CA SER A 101 -11.17 -8.91 -0.40
C SER A 101 -12.13 -9.95 -0.96
N ILE A 102 -11.59 -10.84 -1.80
CA ILE A 102 -12.27 -12.07 -2.24
C ILE A 102 -12.51 -13.06 -1.09
N ASP A 103 -11.95 -12.84 0.10
CA ASP A 103 -12.29 -13.61 1.31
C ASP A 103 -13.72 -13.33 1.83
N SER A 104 -14.52 -12.55 1.07
CA SER A 104 -15.90 -12.18 1.38
C SER A 104 -16.03 -11.25 2.59
N SER A 105 -14.96 -10.54 2.95
CA SER A 105 -14.97 -9.53 4.02
C SER A 105 -14.56 -8.15 3.53
N VAL A 106 -15.12 -7.13 4.20
CA VAL A 106 -14.65 -5.75 4.15
C VAL A 106 -14.24 -5.39 5.57
N ARG A 107 -12.99 -4.95 5.74
CA ARG A 107 -12.34 -4.74 7.03
C ARG A 107 -11.95 -3.28 7.20
N LEU A 108 -11.95 -2.84 8.45
CA LEU A 108 -11.63 -1.49 8.86
C LEU A 108 -10.38 -1.50 9.73
N TRP A 109 -9.46 -0.59 9.43
CA TRP A 109 -8.16 -0.46 10.07
C TRP A 109 -7.89 1.01 10.37
N HIS A 110 -7.02 1.26 11.35
CA HIS A 110 -6.45 2.58 11.55
C HIS A 110 -5.12 2.68 10.78
N ALA A 111 -4.98 3.73 9.98
CA ALA A 111 -3.97 3.81 8.91
C ALA A 111 -2.52 3.85 9.41
N MET A 112 -2.28 4.45 10.59
CA MET A 112 -0.93 4.74 11.11
C MET A 112 -0.37 3.71 12.10
N ASN A 113 -1.17 2.73 12.51
CA ASN A 113 -0.76 1.77 13.55
C ASN A 113 -1.22 0.34 13.24
N GLU A 114 -1.74 0.08 12.04
CA GLU A 114 -2.19 -1.25 11.60
C GLU A 114 -3.29 -1.86 12.50
N HIS A 115 -3.92 -1.05 13.36
CA HIS A 115 -4.88 -1.56 14.32
C HIS A 115 -6.18 -1.95 13.62
N TYR A 116 -6.57 -3.21 13.80
CA TYR A 116 -7.81 -3.76 13.30
C TYR A 116 -8.99 -3.28 14.14
N LEU A 117 -9.95 -2.61 13.50
CA LEU A 117 -11.16 -2.08 14.14
C LEU A 117 -12.36 -3.04 14.01
N GLY A 118 -12.34 -3.91 13.01
CA GLY A 118 -13.38 -4.90 12.77
C GLY A 118 -13.73 -5.07 11.29
N TYR A 119 -14.88 -5.67 11.03
CA TYR A 119 -15.38 -5.93 9.69
C TYR A 119 -16.86 -5.55 9.56
N PHE A 120 -17.28 -5.20 8.35
CA PHE A 120 -18.67 -4.88 8.08
C PHE A 120 -19.56 -6.10 8.32
N ARG A 121 -20.78 -5.87 8.82
CA ARG A 121 -21.77 -6.90 9.24
C ARG A 121 -21.44 -7.64 10.54
N GLN A 122 -20.40 -7.24 11.27
CA GLN A 122 -20.19 -7.76 12.62
C GLN A 122 -21.34 -7.32 13.57
N PRO A 123 -21.69 -8.12 14.60
CA PRO A 123 -22.76 -7.76 15.55
C PRO A 123 -22.44 -6.51 16.41
N ARG A 124 -21.15 -6.24 16.63
CA ARG A 124 -20.66 -5.11 17.45
C ARG A 124 -20.64 -3.83 16.62
N LYS A 125 -21.03 -2.70 17.21
CA LYS A 125 -20.81 -1.39 16.59
C LYS A 125 -19.32 -1.05 16.57
N PHE A 126 -18.88 -0.29 15.56
CA PHE A 126 -17.52 0.25 15.56
C PHE A 126 -17.39 1.30 16.67
N GLU A 127 -16.40 1.12 17.55
CA GLU A 127 -15.99 2.13 18.53
C GLU A 127 -14.73 2.81 18.00
N LEU A 128 -14.90 4.02 17.50
CA LEU A 128 -13.82 4.78 16.85
C LEU A 128 -13.07 5.69 17.84
N SER A 129 -13.64 5.93 19.02
CA SER A 129 -13.12 6.83 20.05
C SER A 129 -12.13 6.17 21.02
N ASP A 130 -12.09 4.84 21.08
CA ASP A 130 -11.31 4.08 22.05
C ASP A 130 -10.47 3.02 21.33
N ILE A 131 -9.32 3.45 20.84
CA ILE A 131 -8.36 2.61 20.08
C ILE A 131 -7.47 1.79 21.04
N SER A 132 -7.72 1.87 22.35
CA SER A 132 -6.99 1.17 23.41
C SER A 132 -7.23 -0.35 23.40
N TRP A 133 -8.21 -0.84 22.64
CA TRP A 133 -8.58 -2.26 22.59
C TRP A 133 -7.98 -2.90 21.35
N LEU A 134 -6.87 -3.62 21.54
CA LEU A 134 -6.25 -4.46 20.51
C LEU A 134 -7.19 -5.61 20.14
N ILE A 135 -8.02 -5.42 19.12
CA ILE A 135 -8.77 -6.52 18.51
C ILE A 135 -7.80 -7.21 17.55
N SER A 136 -7.24 -8.35 17.96
CA SER A 136 -6.52 -9.21 17.02
C SER A 136 -7.54 -9.97 16.18
N SER A 137 -7.46 -9.85 14.86
CA SER A 137 -8.27 -10.69 13.98
C SER A 137 -7.76 -12.12 14.10
N ARG A 138 -8.61 -13.06 14.51
CA ARG A 138 -8.19 -14.45 14.83
C ARG A 138 -7.54 -15.19 13.65
N ASP A 139 -7.85 -14.75 12.44
CA ASP A 139 -7.43 -15.41 11.20
C ASP A 139 -6.17 -14.77 10.58
N VAL A 140 -5.72 -13.65 11.16
CA VAL A 140 -4.50 -12.95 10.76
C VAL A 140 -3.58 -12.88 11.97
N ASN A 141 -2.58 -13.76 12.00
CA ASN A 141 -1.52 -13.68 13.00
C ASN A 141 -0.65 -12.47 12.67
N ASN A 142 -0.89 -11.36 13.38
CA ASN A 142 -0.04 -10.18 13.35
C ASN A 142 1.30 -10.51 14.00
N PHE A 143 2.30 -10.88 13.21
CA PHE A 143 3.67 -10.58 13.57
C PHE A 143 4.03 -9.29 12.83
N PRO A 144 4.20 -8.15 13.52
CA PRO A 144 4.76 -6.97 12.88
C PRO A 144 6.13 -7.39 12.33
N MET A 145 6.31 -7.25 11.03
CA MET A 145 7.61 -7.51 10.44
C MET A 145 8.51 -6.34 10.86
N ILE A 146 9.24 -6.51 11.97
CA ILE A 146 10.21 -5.51 12.44
C ILE A 146 11.22 -5.32 11.31
N MET A 147 11.23 -4.13 10.73
CA MET A 147 12.09 -3.78 9.61
C MET A 147 13.51 -3.47 10.11
N GLU A 148 14.45 -4.36 9.81
CA GLU A 148 15.88 -4.02 9.83
C GLU A 148 16.26 -3.48 8.44
N GLU A 149 16.78 -2.25 8.38
CA GLU A 149 17.32 -1.63 7.17
C GLU A 149 18.56 -2.42 6.70
N GLU A 150 18.37 -3.39 5.80
CA GLU A 150 19.49 -3.92 5.02
C GLU A 150 19.54 -3.23 3.65
N SER A 151 20.44 -2.26 3.55
CA SER A 151 20.81 -1.61 2.29
C SER A 151 21.41 -2.62 1.31
N LYS A 152 20.58 -3.19 0.43
CA LYS A 152 21.05 -3.94 -0.74
C LYS A 152 20.58 -3.28 -2.02
N HIS A 153 21.44 -2.40 -2.51
CA HIS A 153 21.40 -1.84 -3.85
C HIS A 153 21.36 -3.01 -4.85
N THR A 154 20.23 -3.19 -5.54
CA THR A 154 20.12 -4.16 -6.64
C THR A 154 19.89 -3.40 -7.93
N GLU A 155 20.69 -3.74 -8.94
CA GLU A 155 20.73 -3.08 -10.23
C GLU A 155 19.36 -3.10 -10.93
N LYS A 156 18.89 -1.91 -11.35
CA LYS A 156 17.65 -1.72 -12.13
C LYS A 156 17.76 -2.51 -13.45
N LYS A 157 17.05 -3.64 -13.58
CA LYS A 157 16.87 -4.30 -14.88
C LYS A 157 15.90 -3.50 -15.71
N LYS A 158 16.37 -3.03 -16.87
CA LYS A 158 15.58 -2.27 -17.84
C LYS A 158 14.53 -3.18 -18.47
N PHE A 159 13.25 -2.94 -18.20
CA PHE A 159 12.15 -3.64 -18.87
C PHE A 159 11.67 -2.81 -20.06
N GLU A 160 11.62 -3.42 -21.25
CA GLU A 160 10.95 -2.83 -22.42
C GLU A 160 9.45 -3.13 -22.34
N TYR A 161 8.63 -2.08 -22.38
CA TYR A 161 7.17 -2.21 -22.37
C TYR A 161 6.64 -2.24 -23.81
N PRO A 162 5.68 -3.13 -24.13
CA PRO A 162 5.25 -3.40 -25.51
C PRO A 162 4.31 -2.35 -26.12
N LEU A 163 3.98 -1.27 -25.42
CA LEU A 163 3.07 -0.24 -25.93
C LEU A 163 3.83 0.78 -26.78
N MET A 164 3.99 0.45 -28.06
CA MET A 164 4.34 1.42 -29.09
C MET A 164 3.09 2.25 -29.39
N LEU A 165 3.05 3.51 -28.95
CA LEU A 165 2.09 4.48 -29.47
C LEU A 165 2.35 4.64 -30.97
N CYS A 166 1.45 4.14 -31.81
CA CYS A 166 1.45 4.49 -33.23
C CYS A 166 1.30 6.01 -33.32
N ARG A 167 2.39 6.69 -33.67
CA ARG A 167 2.34 8.08 -34.13
C ARG A 167 1.72 8.05 -35.53
N ASP A 168 0.45 8.37 -35.62
CA ASP A 168 -0.13 8.77 -36.89
C ASP A 168 0.41 10.17 -37.27
N LYS A 169 0.70 10.29 -38.57
CA LYS A 169 1.49 11.34 -39.24
C LYS A 169 0.96 12.75 -39.08
#